data_AF-A0A369RMW9-F1
#
_entry.id   AF-A0A369RMW9-F1
#
_cell.length_a   1.000
_cell.length_b   1.000
_cell.length_c   1.000
_cell.angle_alpha   90.00
_cell.angle_beta   90.00
_cell.angle_gamma   90.00
#
_symmetry.space_group_name_H-M   'P 1'
#
loop_
_entity.id
_entity.type
_entity.pdbx_description
1 polymer ?
#
loop_
_entity_poly.entity_id
_entity_poly.type
_entity_poly.pdbx_seq_one_letter_code
_entity_poly.pdbx_strand_id
1 'polypeptide(L)'
;MTSLKEFVNSYKTEDLYVVHTVPKEMREDIRMLPCVSCGGFAERLLDIVMWFSSGGTKSVLHNDGSENLNCLFRGSKELIMINKNVNYNALFDNSGFSNMDVDKVDLKKYSDLMHMDLYKAKISAGDCIFIPQFWLHQVRSFDSNLAVNTWWAQLFKFNETSCQQNKGDTYLNPAKYEFATYEVLRNQILGVMSKHKKATKQGFKKILKRSDVGPIQFSVVFSAFDSNKDDAISFDEVQELPYEQLSKLFPNWQYEPEGEEEEMEPQRDEL
;
A
#
# COMPACT_ATOMS: atom_id res chain seq x y z
N MET A 1 15.70 -4.66 -18.73
CA MET A 1 15.45 -3.41 -17.97
C MET A 1 16.05 -2.26 -18.75
N THR A 2 15.19 -1.32 -19.13
CA THR A 2 15.58 -0.03 -19.71
C THR A 2 16.14 0.86 -18.59
N SER A 3 17.26 1.54 -18.81
CA SER A 3 17.81 2.48 -17.82
C SER A 3 16.91 3.72 -17.66
N LEU A 4 16.96 4.38 -16.51
CA LEU A 4 16.24 5.66 -16.31
C LEU A 4 16.64 6.70 -17.38
N LYS A 5 17.90 6.68 -17.83
CA LYS A 5 18.39 7.56 -18.90
C LYS A 5 17.68 7.28 -20.23
N GLU A 6 17.57 6.01 -20.62
CA GLU A 6 16.88 5.61 -21.84
C GLU A 6 15.40 5.98 -21.76
N PHE A 7 14.73 5.68 -20.63
CA PHE A 7 13.35 6.06 -20.40
C PHE A 7 13.15 7.58 -20.55
N VAL A 8 13.94 8.41 -19.86
CA VAL A 8 13.82 9.88 -19.93
C VAL A 8 14.02 10.42 -21.36
N ASN A 9 14.81 9.73 -22.19
CA ASN A 9 15.03 10.13 -23.57
C ASN A 9 13.87 9.80 -24.51
N SER A 10 13.09 8.75 -24.23
CA SER A 10 12.04 8.28 -25.15
C SER A 10 10.60 8.42 -24.64
N TYR A 11 10.37 8.56 -23.32
CA TYR A 11 9.02 8.51 -22.74
C TYR A 11 8.03 9.52 -23.32
N LYS A 12 8.50 10.65 -23.85
CA LYS A 12 7.65 11.70 -24.44
C LYS A 12 7.10 11.32 -25.81
N THR A 13 7.75 10.41 -26.52
CA THR A 13 7.42 10.03 -27.90
C THR A 13 6.91 8.61 -28.02
N GLU A 14 7.16 7.79 -26.99
CA GLU A 14 6.72 6.40 -26.91
C GLU A 14 5.63 6.25 -25.83
N ASP A 15 4.75 5.27 -25.98
CA ASP A 15 3.74 4.95 -24.96
C ASP A 15 4.39 4.14 -23.84
N LEU A 16 5.07 4.86 -22.94
CA LEU A 16 5.81 4.28 -21.82
C LEU A 16 5.39 4.93 -20.51
N TYR A 17 5.25 4.08 -19.50
CA TYR A 17 5.18 4.51 -18.11
C TYR A 17 6.16 3.68 -17.26
N VAL A 18 6.60 4.27 -16.15
CA VAL A 18 7.46 3.62 -15.16
C VAL A 18 6.79 3.70 -13.81
N VAL A 19 6.73 2.55 -13.16
CA VAL A 19 6.45 2.37 -11.73
C VAL A 19 7.71 1.83 -11.11
N HIS A 20 8.29 2.56 -10.17
CA HIS A 20 9.56 2.14 -9.56
C HIS A 20 9.72 2.76 -8.18
N THR A 21 10.22 2.00 -7.22
CA THR A 21 10.69 2.51 -5.92
C THR A 21 11.66 3.67 -6.14
N VAL A 22 11.44 4.82 -5.52
CA VAL A 22 12.33 5.97 -5.66
C VAL A 22 13.74 5.57 -5.19
N PRO A 23 14.78 5.75 -6.03
CA PRO A 23 16.16 5.49 -5.66
C PRO A 23 16.55 6.28 -4.41
N LYS A 24 17.40 5.70 -3.55
CA LYS A 24 17.77 6.28 -2.25
C LYS A 24 18.30 7.72 -2.41
N GLU A 25 19.06 7.97 -3.46
CA GLU A 25 19.66 9.26 -3.80
C GLU A 25 18.61 10.33 -4.14
N MET A 26 17.43 9.93 -4.63
CA MET A 26 16.33 10.83 -4.97
C MET A 26 15.32 11.00 -3.83
N ARG A 27 15.34 10.12 -2.80
CA ARG A 27 14.39 10.21 -1.68
C ARG A 27 14.56 11.48 -0.85
N GLU A 28 15.75 12.08 -0.88
CA GLU A 28 16.03 13.36 -0.22
C GLU A 28 15.30 14.56 -0.85
N ASP A 29 14.71 14.41 -2.04
CA ASP A 29 13.89 15.44 -2.68
C ASP A 29 12.39 15.26 -2.37
N ILE A 30 12.02 14.15 -1.72
CA ILE A 30 10.66 13.84 -1.33
C ILE A 30 10.46 14.24 0.13
N ARG A 31 9.27 14.74 0.45
CA ARG A 31 8.92 15.19 1.79
C ARG A 31 7.62 14.51 2.21
N MET A 32 7.61 13.91 3.40
CA MET A 32 6.35 13.49 4.01
C MET A 32 5.60 14.73 4.48
N LEU A 33 4.30 14.79 4.17
CA LEU A 33 3.45 15.93 4.53
C LEU A 33 3.28 16.07 6.05
N PRO A 34 2.95 17.27 6.56
CA PRO A 34 2.75 17.49 7.99
C PRO A 34 1.64 16.61 8.60
N CYS A 35 0.63 16.21 7.82
CA CYS A 35 -0.45 15.34 8.29
C CYS A 35 0.00 13.90 8.58
N VAL A 36 1.17 13.49 8.08
CA VAL A 36 1.77 12.17 8.29
C VAL A 36 3.20 12.26 8.86
N SER A 37 3.64 13.46 9.27
CA SER A 37 4.94 13.68 9.93
C SER A 37 4.94 13.25 11.40
N CYS A 38 3.78 12.85 11.94
CA CYS A 38 3.64 12.40 13.30
C CYS A 38 2.54 11.34 13.39
N GLY A 39 2.59 10.48 14.41
CA GLY A 39 1.67 9.37 14.60
C GLY A 39 2.25 7.99 14.39
N GLY A 40 3.53 7.88 13.98
CA GLY A 40 4.20 6.60 13.73
C GLY A 40 4.20 6.15 12.26
N PHE A 41 3.76 7.00 11.31
CA PHE A 41 3.65 6.64 9.89
C PHE A 41 5.00 6.39 9.23
N ALA A 42 5.99 7.24 9.53
CA ALA A 42 7.33 7.16 8.92
C ALA A 42 8.06 5.86 9.31
N GLU A 43 7.84 5.39 10.53
CA GLU A 43 8.36 4.12 11.07
C GLU A 43 7.68 2.88 10.46
N ARG A 44 6.59 3.09 9.70
CA ARG A 44 5.79 2.04 9.04
C ARG A 44 5.82 2.15 7.52
N LEU A 45 6.74 2.94 6.97
CA LEU A 45 6.93 3.07 5.52
C LEU A 45 7.19 1.71 4.89
N LEU A 46 6.45 1.38 3.84
CA LEU A 46 6.58 0.16 3.06
C LEU A 46 7.36 0.42 1.78
N ASP A 47 6.99 1.49 1.07
CA ASP A 47 7.72 1.93 -0.10
C ASP A 47 7.42 3.42 -0.40
N ILE A 48 8.23 4.00 -1.27
CA ILE A 48 8.00 5.30 -1.90
C ILE A 48 8.12 5.08 -3.39
N VAL A 49 7.00 5.04 -4.08
CA VAL A 49 6.92 4.61 -5.48
C VAL A 49 6.73 5.81 -6.39
N MET A 50 7.59 5.94 -7.39
CA MET A 50 7.46 6.92 -8.46
C MET A 50 6.62 6.37 -9.60
N TRP A 51 5.66 7.16 -10.04
CA TRP A 51 4.86 6.94 -11.23
C TRP A 51 5.17 8.04 -12.24
N PHE A 52 5.77 7.68 -13.37
CA PHE A 52 6.24 8.62 -14.37
C PHE A 52 5.81 8.18 -15.77
N SER A 53 5.08 9.06 -16.50
CA SER A 53 4.69 8.85 -17.89
C SER A 53 4.64 10.15 -18.71
N SER A 54 4.41 10.03 -20.02
CA SER A 54 4.08 11.15 -20.91
C SER A 54 2.62 11.61 -20.83
N GLY A 55 1.76 10.89 -20.10
CA GLY A 55 0.33 11.16 -19.99
C GLY A 55 -0.52 10.21 -20.82
N GLY A 56 -1.84 10.27 -20.66
CA GLY A 56 -2.77 9.38 -21.36
C GLY A 56 -2.88 7.98 -20.75
N THR A 57 -2.18 7.72 -19.63
CA THR A 57 -2.22 6.44 -18.94
C THR A 57 -3.50 6.27 -18.13
N LYS A 58 -3.92 5.02 -17.97
CA LYS A 58 -5.03 4.62 -17.11
C LYS A 58 -4.66 3.35 -16.37
N SER A 59 -4.97 3.28 -15.07
CA SER A 59 -4.91 2.04 -14.32
C SER A 59 -6.20 1.23 -14.53
N VAL A 60 -6.12 -0.07 -14.28
CA VAL A 60 -7.30 -0.89 -13.98
C VAL A 60 -7.94 -0.45 -12.66
N LEU A 61 -9.18 -0.91 -12.40
CA LEU A 61 -9.76 -0.80 -11.07
C LEU A 61 -9.11 -1.85 -10.17
N HIS A 62 -8.41 -1.40 -9.13
CA HIS A 62 -7.70 -2.25 -8.17
C HIS A 62 -7.81 -1.66 -6.77
N ASN A 63 -7.25 -2.34 -5.78
CA ASN A 63 -7.01 -1.78 -4.46
C ASN A 63 -5.60 -2.11 -4.00
N ASP A 64 -5.10 -1.28 -3.10
CA ASP A 64 -3.79 -1.44 -2.48
C ASP A 64 -3.95 -2.11 -1.12
N GLY A 65 -2.98 -2.97 -0.79
CA GLY A 65 -2.82 -3.58 0.53
C GLY A 65 -2.20 -2.62 1.56
N SER A 66 -1.85 -1.42 1.13
CA SER A 66 -1.17 -0.39 1.92
C SER A 66 -2.02 0.87 2.07
N GLU A 67 -1.76 1.66 3.10
CA GLU A 67 -2.23 3.04 3.14
C GLU A 67 -1.38 3.87 2.17
N ASN A 68 -2.02 4.74 1.37
CA ASN A 68 -1.35 5.35 0.23
C ASN A 68 -1.59 6.87 0.17
N LEU A 69 -0.53 7.65 0.18
CA LEU A 69 -0.57 9.08 -0.13
C LEU A 69 0.05 9.33 -1.51
N ASN A 70 -0.79 9.61 -2.51
CA ASN A 70 -0.35 9.96 -3.86
C ASN A 70 -0.20 11.48 -4.00
N CYS A 71 1.04 11.96 -4.12
CA CYS A 71 1.36 13.36 -4.34
C CYS A 71 1.78 13.61 -5.79
N LEU A 72 1.16 14.60 -6.44
CA LEU A 72 1.39 14.88 -7.85
C LEU A 72 2.39 16.03 -8.03
N PHE A 73 3.49 15.75 -8.72
CA PHE A 73 4.57 16.72 -8.99
C PHE A 73 4.40 17.37 -10.37
N ARG A 74 3.79 16.67 -11.33
CA ARG A 74 3.57 17.16 -12.69
C ARG A 74 2.34 16.52 -13.33
N GLY A 75 1.62 17.29 -14.13
CA GLY A 75 0.43 16.86 -14.86
C GLY A 75 -0.84 16.99 -14.04
N SER A 76 -1.88 16.24 -14.41
CA SER A 76 -3.12 16.11 -13.65
C SER A 76 -3.60 14.65 -13.62
N LYS A 77 -4.40 14.31 -12.61
CA LYS A 77 -5.05 12.99 -12.51
C LYS A 77 -6.53 13.11 -12.19
N GLU A 78 -7.30 12.18 -12.75
CA GLU A 78 -8.66 11.88 -12.31
C GLU A 78 -8.66 10.54 -11.58
N LEU A 79 -9.27 10.50 -10.40
CA LEU A 79 -9.45 9.29 -9.63
C LEU A 79 -10.93 9.00 -9.45
N ILE A 80 -11.31 7.74 -9.61
CA ILE A 80 -12.57 7.18 -9.13
C ILE A 80 -12.22 6.28 -7.96
N MET A 81 -12.91 6.42 -6.84
CA MET A 81 -12.70 5.63 -5.64
C MET A 81 -14.01 5.05 -5.12
N ILE A 82 -13.95 3.83 -4.60
CA ILE A 82 -15.08 3.11 -4.01
C ILE A 82 -14.68 2.62 -2.62
N ASN A 83 -15.57 2.82 -1.65
CA ASN A 83 -15.33 2.46 -0.26
C ASN A 83 -15.11 0.94 -0.12
N LYS A 84 -14.09 0.54 0.65
CA LYS A 84 -13.77 -0.88 0.91
C LYS A 84 -14.88 -1.72 1.55
N ASN A 85 -15.89 -1.09 2.14
CA ASN A 85 -17.01 -1.78 2.80
C ASN A 85 -18.07 -2.31 1.83
N VAL A 86 -17.90 -2.11 0.51
CA VAL A 86 -18.76 -2.72 -0.50
C VAL A 86 -18.31 -4.15 -0.80
N ASN A 87 -19.25 -5.03 -1.14
CA ASN A 87 -18.90 -6.34 -1.67
C ASN A 87 -18.52 -6.17 -3.15
N TYR A 88 -17.23 -6.29 -3.45
CA TYR A 88 -16.69 -6.14 -4.80
C TYR A 88 -16.21 -7.46 -5.40
N ASN A 89 -16.51 -8.61 -4.80
CA ASN A 89 -16.06 -9.92 -5.32
C ASN A 89 -16.49 -10.17 -6.78
N ALA A 90 -17.61 -9.58 -7.21
CA ALA A 90 -18.08 -9.69 -8.59
C ALA A 90 -17.32 -8.78 -9.58
N LEU A 91 -16.54 -7.80 -9.09
CA LEU A 91 -15.77 -6.87 -9.90
C LEU A 91 -14.38 -7.41 -10.25
N PHE A 92 -13.89 -8.39 -9.48
CA PHE A 92 -12.54 -8.95 -9.60
C PHE A 92 -12.60 -10.39 -10.09
N ASP A 93 -11.63 -10.77 -10.90
CA ASP A 93 -11.45 -12.19 -11.22
C ASP A 93 -10.54 -12.88 -10.18
N ASN A 94 -10.16 -14.12 -10.44
CA ASN A 94 -9.29 -14.89 -9.55
C ASN A 94 -7.84 -14.37 -9.49
N SER A 95 -7.46 -13.40 -10.33
CA SER A 95 -6.13 -12.77 -10.33
C SER A 95 -6.04 -11.56 -9.40
N GLY A 96 -7.13 -11.14 -8.77
CA GLY A 96 -7.13 -9.98 -7.86
C GLY A 96 -7.21 -8.63 -8.56
N PHE A 97 -7.30 -8.61 -9.90
CA PHE A 97 -7.55 -7.41 -10.70
C PHE A 97 -8.94 -7.44 -11.35
N SER A 98 -9.48 -6.24 -11.62
CA SER A 98 -10.72 -6.12 -12.38
C SER A 98 -10.42 -6.09 -13.88
N ASN A 99 -10.86 -7.10 -14.61
CA ASN A 99 -10.87 -7.09 -16.09
C ASN A 99 -12.00 -6.21 -16.66
N MET A 100 -12.52 -5.28 -15.87
CA MET A 100 -13.52 -4.33 -16.32
C MET A 100 -12.85 -3.25 -17.18
N ASP A 101 -13.35 -3.05 -18.39
CA ASP A 101 -13.01 -1.85 -19.14
C ASP A 101 -13.63 -0.63 -18.46
N VAL A 102 -12.79 0.13 -17.76
CA VAL A 102 -13.17 1.34 -17.03
C VAL A 102 -13.65 2.47 -17.95
N ASP A 103 -13.37 2.40 -19.26
CA ASP A 103 -13.87 3.35 -20.27
C ASP A 103 -15.23 2.93 -20.84
N LYS A 104 -15.55 1.64 -20.75
CA LYS A 104 -16.75 1.04 -21.34
C LYS A 104 -17.31 -0.08 -20.46
N VAL A 105 -17.80 0.30 -19.29
CA VAL A 105 -18.35 -0.64 -18.30
C VAL A 105 -19.59 -1.36 -18.84
N ASP A 106 -19.54 -2.69 -18.91
CA ASP A 106 -20.71 -3.53 -19.16
C ASP A 106 -21.56 -3.63 -17.88
N LEU A 107 -22.55 -2.74 -17.75
CA LEU A 107 -23.45 -2.71 -16.58
C LEU A 107 -24.40 -3.92 -16.50
N LYS A 108 -24.51 -4.76 -17.55
CA LYS A 108 -25.22 -6.04 -17.42
C LYS A 108 -24.35 -7.04 -16.65
N LYS A 109 -23.04 -7.03 -16.89
CA LYS A 109 -22.07 -7.87 -16.17
C LYS A 109 -21.76 -7.32 -14.77
N TYR A 110 -21.53 -6.01 -14.66
CA TYR A 110 -21.11 -5.33 -13.42
C TYR A 110 -22.24 -4.48 -12.83
N SER A 111 -23.44 -5.06 -12.73
CA SER A 111 -24.65 -4.32 -12.31
C SER A 111 -24.57 -3.72 -10.89
N ASP A 112 -23.77 -4.32 -10.01
CA ASP A 112 -23.58 -3.84 -8.63
C ASP A 112 -22.99 -2.43 -8.56
N LEU A 113 -22.23 -2.00 -9.58
CA LEU A 113 -21.67 -0.64 -9.65
C LEU A 113 -22.76 0.45 -9.66
N MET A 114 -23.97 0.13 -10.13
CA MET A 114 -25.10 1.06 -10.11
C MET A 114 -25.62 1.35 -8.69
N HIS A 115 -25.21 0.53 -7.72
CA HIS A 115 -25.64 0.61 -6.33
C HIS A 115 -24.51 1.02 -5.37
N MET A 116 -23.33 1.36 -5.91
CA MET A 116 -22.17 1.78 -5.13
C MET A 116 -21.97 3.29 -5.20
N ASP A 117 -21.57 3.90 -4.08
CA ASP A 117 -21.15 5.30 -4.05
C ASP A 117 -19.77 5.44 -4.71
N LEU A 118 -19.71 6.23 -5.78
CA LEU A 118 -18.48 6.55 -6.50
C LEU A 118 -17.98 7.93 -6.08
N TYR A 119 -16.77 7.98 -5.53
CA TYR A 119 -16.10 9.23 -5.19
C TYR A 119 -15.18 9.63 -6.33
N LYS A 120 -15.38 10.81 -6.91
CA LYS A 120 -14.52 11.33 -7.97
C LYS A 120 -13.63 12.45 -7.44
N ALA A 121 -12.34 12.36 -7.71
CA ALA A 121 -11.37 13.41 -7.41
C ALA A 121 -10.62 13.84 -8.68
N LYS A 122 -10.28 15.12 -8.74
CA LYS A 122 -9.35 15.69 -9.72
C LYS A 122 -8.21 16.31 -8.93
N ILE A 123 -6.98 15.94 -9.27
CA ILE A 123 -5.78 16.49 -8.64
C ILE A 123 -4.84 17.02 -9.72
N SER A 124 -4.11 18.07 -9.38
CA SER A 124 -3.15 18.78 -10.22
C SER A 124 -1.78 18.84 -9.52
N ALA A 125 -0.75 19.27 -10.24
CA ALA A 125 0.59 19.40 -9.65
C ALA A 125 0.55 20.28 -8.38
N GLY A 126 1.08 19.73 -7.27
CA GLY A 126 1.03 20.32 -5.94
C GLY A 126 -0.02 19.69 -5.01
N ASP A 127 -1.02 18.99 -5.56
CA ASP A 127 -2.02 18.29 -4.78
C ASP A 127 -1.52 16.91 -4.32
N CYS A 128 -2.03 16.46 -3.18
CA CYS A 128 -1.90 15.08 -2.72
C CYS A 128 -3.27 14.51 -2.35
N ILE A 129 -3.47 13.22 -2.63
CA ILE A 129 -4.68 12.49 -2.27
C ILE A 129 -4.33 11.27 -1.42
N PHE A 130 -5.07 11.11 -0.32
CA PHE A 130 -4.98 9.92 0.52
C PHE A 130 -5.97 8.87 0.01
N ILE A 131 -5.46 7.68 -0.27
CA ILE A 131 -6.19 6.50 -0.72
C ILE A 131 -6.08 5.48 0.43
N PRO A 132 -7.16 5.27 1.20
CA PRO A 132 -7.06 4.38 2.34
C PRO A 132 -6.90 2.92 1.92
N GLN A 133 -6.23 2.13 2.76
CA GLN A 133 -6.00 0.70 2.53
C GLN A 133 -7.28 -0.03 2.11
N PHE A 134 -7.17 -0.84 1.06
CA PHE A 134 -8.23 -1.61 0.41
C PHE A 134 -9.36 -0.80 -0.24
N TRP A 135 -9.22 0.53 -0.39
CA TRP A 135 -10.16 1.29 -1.21
C TRP A 135 -9.91 0.98 -2.68
N LEU A 136 -10.99 0.65 -3.37
CA LEU A 136 -10.94 0.46 -4.80
C LEU A 136 -10.69 1.80 -5.46
N HIS A 137 -9.80 1.83 -6.43
CA HIS A 137 -9.51 3.04 -7.17
C HIS A 137 -9.08 2.78 -8.61
N GLN A 138 -9.41 3.73 -9.46
CA GLN A 138 -9.02 3.80 -10.86
C GLN A 138 -8.44 5.19 -11.08
N VAL A 139 -7.30 5.27 -11.76
CA VAL A 139 -6.57 6.52 -11.98
C VAL A 139 -6.38 6.74 -13.47
N ARG A 140 -6.76 7.92 -13.96
CA ARG A 140 -6.38 8.42 -15.28
C ARG A 140 -5.40 9.57 -15.13
N SER A 141 -4.29 9.51 -15.85
CA SER A 141 -3.28 10.56 -15.87
C SER A 141 -3.33 11.35 -17.17
N PHE A 142 -3.24 12.67 -17.06
CA PHE A 142 -3.20 13.58 -18.19
C PHE A 142 -1.92 14.39 -18.17
N ASP A 143 -1.52 14.81 -19.37
CA ASP A 143 -0.25 15.49 -19.64
C ASP A 143 0.95 14.68 -19.16
N SER A 144 2.16 15.20 -19.37
CA SER A 144 3.35 14.56 -18.81
C SER A 144 3.22 14.46 -17.29
N ASN A 145 3.12 13.23 -16.78
CA ASN A 145 2.72 12.97 -15.41
C ASN A 145 3.93 12.54 -14.57
N LEU A 146 4.00 13.02 -13.33
CA LEU A 146 4.96 12.55 -12.34
C LEU A 146 4.29 12.59 -10.98
N ALA A 147 4.10 11.44 -10.36
CA ALA A 147 3.55 11.31 -9.02
C ALA A 147 4.47 10.45 -8.14
N VAL A 148 4.39 10.68 -6.84
CA VAL A 148 5.02 9.84 -5.83
C VAL A 148 3.94 9.34 -4.90
N ASN A 149 3.89 8.02 -4.73
CA ASN A 149 3.11 7.36 -3.71
C ASN A 149 4.01 7.12 -2.50
N THR A 150 3.54 7.52 -1.32
CA THR A 150 4.15 7.10 -0.07
C THR A 150 3.25 6.03 0.53
N TRP A 151 3.75 4.81 0.65
CA TRP A 151 3.02 3.66 1.18
C TRP A 151 3.46 3.35 2.60
N TRP A 152 2.50 3.07 3.48
CA TRP A 152 2.80 2.60 4.83
C TRP A 152 1.79 1.56 5.30
N ALA A 153 2.21 0.73 6.25
CA ALA A 153 1.33 -0.24 6.89
C ALA A 153 0.30 0.47 7.78
N GLN A 154 -0.97 0.05 7.70
CA GLN A 154 -2.05 0.56 8.56
C GLN A 154 -1.63 0.65 10.04
N LEU A 155 -1.93 1.79 10.67
CA LEU A 155 -1.72 2.00 12.09
C LEU A 155 -2.96 1.58 12.89
N PHE A 156 -2.78 0.64 13.83
CA PHE A 156 -3.82 0.30 14.80
C PHE A 156 -3.79 1.17 16.06
N LYS A 157 -2.68 1.89 16.30
CA LYS A 157 -2.50 2.86 17.39
C LYS A 157 -1.68 4.04 16.91
N PHE A 158 -2.12 5.24 17.26
CA PHE A 158 -1.39 6.46 16.98
C PHE A 158 -0.23 6.62 17.98
N ASN A 159 0.99 6.84 17.48
CA ASN A 159 2.19 7.03 18.30
C ASN A 159 2.39 8.52 18.61
N GLU A 160 1.84 9.01 19.72
CA GLU A 160 1.99 10.40 20.16
C GLU A 160 3.44 10.82 20.43
N THR A 161 4.31 9.88 20.84
CA THR A 161 5.73 10.18 21.13
C THR A 161 6.46 10.67 19.88
N SER A 162 6.12 10.14 18.70
CA SER A 162 6.69 10.61 17.43
C SER A 162 6.37 12.09 17.15
N CYS A 163 5.24 12.60 17.65
CA CYS A 163 4.88 14.01 17.51
C CYS A 163 5.83 14.92 18.29
N GLN A 164 6.27 14.49 19.48
CA GLN A 164 7.22 15.25 20.29
C GLN A 164 8.63 15.19 19.69
N GLN A 165 9.02 14.03 19.17
CA GLN A 165 10.30 13.85 18.49
C GLN A 165 10.40 14.73 17.24
N ASN A 166 9.31 14.85 16.49
CA ASN A 166 9.27 15.57 15.21
C ASN A 166 8.75 17.01 15.33
N LYS A 167 8.61 17.55 16.54
CA LYS A 167 7.99 18.87 16.79
C LYS A 167 8.66 20.03 16.03
N GLY A 168 9.94 19.89 15.67
CA GLY A 168 10.68 20.89 14.88
C GLY A 168 10.64 20.67 13.37
N ASP A 169 10.16 19.51 12.91
CA ASP A 169 10.16 19.12 11.50
C ASP A 169 8.75 19.28 10.92
N THR A 170 8.54 20.34 10.13
CA THR A 170 7.27 20.49 9.40
C THR A 170 7.07 19.39 8.37
N TYR A 171 8.16 18.94 7.75
CA TYR A 171 8.18 17.88 6.75
C TYR A 171 9.28 16.88 7.10
N LEU A 172 8.95 15.59 7.15
CA LEU A 172 9.98 14.57 7.35
C LEU A 172 10.67 14.24 6.02
N ASN A 173 11.97 13.97 6.11
CA ASN A 173 12.72 13.38 5.02
C ASN A 173 12.59 11.84 5.12
N PRO A 174 11.86 11.19 4.20
CA PRO A 174 11.70 9.74 4.23
C PRO A 174 13.00 8.98 3.99
N ALA A 175 14.04 9.60 3.41
CA ALA A 175 15.35 8.96 3.23
C ALA A 175 16.04 8.59 4.57
N LYS A 176 15.55 9.13 5.70
CA LYS A 176 16.03 8.80 7.05
C LYS A 176 15.43 7.51 7.62
N TYR A 177 14.47 6.91 6.92
CA TYR A 177 13.73 5.74 7.38
C TYR A 177 13.99 4.56 6.46
N GLU A 178 14.17 3.38 7.06
CA GLU A 178 14.22 2.12 6.34
C GLU A 178 12.80 1.57 6.12
N PHE A 179 12.61 0.80 5.05
CA PHE A 179 11.31 0.20 4.78
C PHE A 179 11.00 -0.93 5.77
N ALA A 180 9.85 -0.81 6.43
CA ALA A 180 9.39 -1.66 7.52
C ALA A 180 8.44 -2.77 7.00
N THR A 181 8.88 -3.55 6.01
CA THR A 181 8.02 -4.48 5.26
C THR A 181 7.36 -5.58 6.12
N TYR A 182 7.98 -6.01 7.21
CA TYR A 182 7.39 -6.97 8.16
C TYR A 182 6.16 -6.43 8.89
N GLU A 183 5.88 -5.13 8.80
CA GLU A 183 4.64 -4.55 9.35
C GLU A 183 3.40 -4.97 8.57
N VAL A 184 3.56 -5.43 7.32
CA VAL A 184 2.50 -6.10 6.56
C VAL A 184 2.13 -7.43 7.23
N LEU A 185 3.12 -8.25 7.60
CA LEU A 185 2.85 -9.50 8.35
C LEU A 185 2.17 -9.20 9.69
N ARG A 186 2.63 -8.18 10.43
CA ARG A 186 1.96 -7.79 11.67
C ARG A 186 0.50 -7.43 11.42
N ASN A 187 0.21 -6.64 10.38
CA ASN A 187 -1.15 -6.25 10.03
C ASN A 187 -2.01 -7.43 9.60
N GLN A 188 -1.46 -8.43 8.91
CA GLN A 188 -2.18 -9.67 8.60
C GLN A 188 -2.58 -10.42 9.88
N ILE A 189 -1.66 -10.58 10.84
CA ILE A 189 -1.93 -11.23 12.13
C ILE A 189 -3.01 -10.45 12.90
N LEU A 190 -2.84 -9.13 13.03
CA LEU A 190 -3.77 -8.24 13.73
C LEU A 190 -5.14 -8.20 13.05
N GLY A 191 -5.19 -8.25 11.72
CA GLY A 191 -6.43 -8.32 10.94
C GLY A 191 -7.27 -9.53 11.29
N VAL A 192 -6.65 -10.71 11.43
CA VAL A 192 -7.35 -11.93 11.89
C VAL A 192 -7.79 -11.81 13.36
N MET A 193 -6.99 -11.15 14.20
CA MET A 193 -7.29 -10.91 15.63
C MET A 193 -8.25 -9.75 15.88
N SER A 194 -8.63 -8.98 14.87
CA SER A 194 -9.43 -7.75 15.04
C SER A 194 -10.75 -7.98 15.77
N LYS A 195 -11.43 -9.11 15.50
CA LYS A 195 -12.69 -9.52 16.14
C LYS A 195 -12.49 -10.12 17.54
N HIS A 196 -11.39 -10.85 17.72
CA HIS A 196 -11.08 -11.58 18.94
C HIS A 196 -9.70 -11.14 19.40
N LYS A 197 -9.67 -10.10 20.23
CA LYS A 197 -8.47 -9.38 20.71
C LYS A 197 -7.50 -10.24 21.55
N LYS A 198 -7.76 -11.54 21.67
CA LYS A 198 -6.93 -12.51 22.38
C LYS A 198 -7.06 -13.88 21.73
N ALA A 199 -5.95 -14.60 21.62
CA ALA A 199 -5.88 -15.93 21.03
C ALA A 199 -5.16 -16.90 21.96
N THR A 200 -5.74 -18.09 22.18
CA THR A 200 -5.03 -19.19 22.84
C THR A 200 -3.85 -19.66 22.00
N LYS A 201 -2.94 -20.44 22.58
CA LYS A 201 -1.83 -21.09 21.86
C LYS A 201 -2.25 -21.80 20.56
N GLN A 202 -3.35 -22.56 20.59
CA GLN A 202 -3.87 -23.19 19.38
C GLN A 202 -4.47 -22.18 18.39
N GLY A 203 -5.16 -21.15 18.89
CA GLY A 203 -5.70 -20.06 18.08
C GLY A 203 -4.59 -19.31 17.34
N PHE A 204 -3.54 -18.92 18.05
CA PHE A 204 -2.40 -18.21 17.49
C PHE A 204 -1.65 -19.05 16.45
N LYS A 205 -1.48 -20.35 16.68
CA LYS A 205 -0.93 -21.27 15.67
C LYS A 205 -1.75 -21.28 14.37
N LYS A 206 -3.08 -21.22 14.46
CA LYS A 206 -3.96 -21.14 13.28
C LYS A 206 -3.85 -19.79 12.58
N ILE A 207 -3.70 -18.69 13.34
CA ILE A 207 -3.50 -17.34 12.78
C ILE A 207 -2.21 -17.31 11.98
N LEU A 208 -1.08 -17.73 12.55
CA LEU A 208 0.21 -17.79 11.86
C LEU A 208 0.14 -18.65 10.58
N LYS A 209 -0.57 -19.78 10.61
CA LYS A 209 -0.78 -20.60 9.41
C LYS A 209 -1.57 -19.88 8.31
N ARG A 210 -2.53 -19.02 8.67
CA ARG A 210 -3.31 -18.22 7.71
C ARG A 210 -2.52 -17.06 7.12
N SER A 211 -1.55 -16.55 7.84
CA SER A 211 -0.65 -15.47 7.41
C SER A 211 0.58 -15.97 6.62
N ASP A 212 0.56 -17.25 6.21
CA ASP A 212 1.61 -17.90 5.42
C ASP A 212 3.06 -17.60 5.86
N VAL A 213 3.32 -17.66 7.17
CA VAL A 213 4.62 -17.27 7.76
C VAL A 213 5.78 -18.23 7.46
N GLY A 214 5.55 -19.24 6.62
CA GLY A 214 6.50 -20.30 6.35
C GLY A 214 6.88 -21.15 7.58
N PRO A 215 7.98 -21.91 7.50
CA PRO A 215 8.46 -22.74 8.60
C PRO A 215 8.99 -21.91 9.79
N ILE A 216 8.54 -22.22 11.00
CA ILE A 216 8.93 -21.54 12.25
C ILE A 216 9.12 -22.50 13.42
N GLN A 217 9.92 -22.08 14.41
CA GLN A 217 9.96 -22.72 15.73
C GLN A 217 8.84 -22.16 16.62
N PHE A 218 7.64 -22.74 16.52
CA PHE A 218 6.43 -22.18 17.13
C PHE A 218 6.55 -21.89 18.64
N SER A 219 7.27 -22.70 19.42
CA SER A 219 7.45 -22.43 20.85
C SER A 219 8.21 -21.13 21.12
N VAL A 220 9.25 -20.84 20.33
CA VAL A 220 10.05 -19.61 20.45
C VAL A 220 9.22 -18.40 19.99
N VAL A 221 8.51 -18.53 18.86
CA VAL A 221 7.61 -17.48 18.37
C VAL A 221 6.54 -17.17 19.41
N PHE A 222 5.86 -18.19 19.93
CA PHE A 222 4.80 -18.00 20.93
C PHE A 222 5.33 -17.31 22.18
N SER A 223 6.44 -17.78 22.76
CA SER A 223 7.05 -17.15 23.93
C SER A 223 7.53 -15.72 23.69
N ALA A 224 7.88 -15.36 22.46
CA ALA A 224 8.28 -14.00 22.12
C ALA A 224 7.10 -13.03 22.08
N PHE A 225 5.92 -13.49 21.66
CA PHE A 225 4.69 -12.69 21.69
C PHE A 225 4.02 -12.69 23.08
N ASP A 226 4.06 -13.80 23.82
CA ASP A 226 3.46 -13.95 25.17
C ASP A 226 4.32 -13.25 26.24
N SER A 227 4.34 -11.92 26.18
CA SER A 227 5.17 -11.06 27.02
C SER A 227 4.77 -11.14 28.50
N ASN A 228 3.47 -11.30 28.76
CA ASN A 228 2.91 -11.35 30.10
C ASN A 228 2.87 -12.77 30.69
N LYS A 229 3.19 -13.80 29.88
CA LYS A 229 3.27 -15.22 30.24
C LYS A 229 1.93 -15.78 30.73
N ASP A 230 0.84 -15.38 30.08
CA ASP A 230 -0.52 -15.82 30.40
C ASP A 230 -1.03 -16.98 29.52
N ASP A 231 -0.14 -17.58 28.72
CA ASP A 231 -0.41 -18.68 27.78
C ASP A 231 -1.44 -18.33 26.68
N ALA A 232 -1.60 -17.04 26.41
CA ALA A 232 -2.37 -16.52 25.29
C ALA A 232 -1.75 -15.24 24.73
N ILE A 233 -2.01 -14.97 23.45
CA ILE A 233 -1.49 -13.79 22.76
C ILE A 233 -2.61 -12.76 22.61
N SER A 234 -2.40 -11.58 23.17
CA SER A 234 -3.30 -10.43 23.02
C SER A 234 -3.00 -9.62 21.76
N PHE A 235 -3.97 -8.81 21.34
CA PHE A 235 -3.80 -7.86 20.23
C PHE A 235 -2.66 -6.87 20.49
N ASP A 236 -2.56 -6.37 21.73
CA ASP A 236 -1.55 -5.40 22.12
C ASP A 236 -0.14 -6.02 22.12
N GLU A 237 0.02 -7.27 22.56
CA GLU A 237 1.29 -7.99 22.47
C GLU A 237 1.80 -8.13 21.04
N VAL A 238 0.89 -8.44 20.10
CA VAL A 238 1.25 -8.46 18.67
C VAL A 238 1.62 -7.06 18.19
N GLN A 239 0.98 -6.01 18.68
CA GLN A 239 1.26 -4.64 18.26
C GLN A 239 2.59 -4.11 18.82
N GLU A 240 2.91 -4.46 20.06
CA GLU A 240 4.05 -3.93 20.82
C GLU A 240 5.36 -4.70 20.60
N LEU A 241 5.31 -5.90 20.02
CA LEU A 241 6.52 -6.64 19.67
C LEU A 241 7.45 -5.79 18.78
N PRO A 242 8.71 -5.51 19.17
CA PRO A 242 9.60 -4.67 18.38
C PRO A 242 9.80 -5.18 16.95
N TYR A 243 9.91 -4.26 15.97
CA TYR A 243 10.09 -4.60 14.55
C TYR A 243 11.27 -5.55 14.31
N GLU A 244 12.44 -5.26 14.89
CA GLU A 244 13.63 -6.11 14.74
C GLU A 244 13.45 -7.51 15.30
N GLN A 245 12.61 -7.67 16.32
CA GLN A 245 12.30 -8.97 16.89
C GLN A 245 11.33 -9.71 15.97
N LEU A 246 10.31 -9.02 15.44
CA LEU A 246 9.36 -9.58 14.49
C LEU A 246 10.08 -10.14 13.26
N SER A 247 10.98 -9.39 12.64
CA SER A 247 11.69 -9.83 11.44
C SER A 247 12.60 -11.05 11.70
N LYS A 248 13.22 -11.14 12.88
CA LYS A 248 14.03 -12.30 13.29
C LYS A 248 13.21 -13.56 13.56
N LEU A 249 11.95 -13.43 13.99
CA LEU A 249 11.08 -14.57 14.26
C LEU A 249 10.56 -15.24 12.99
N PHE A 250 10.53 -14.50 11.87
CA PHE A 250 9.96 -14.96 10.60
C PHE A 250 10.95 -14.83 9.44
N PRO A 251 12.16 -15.41 9.52
CA PRO A 251 13.22 -15.18 8.54
C PRO A 251 12.91 -15.70 7.12
N ASN A 252 11.91 -16.57 6.99
CA ASN A 252 11.48 -17.14 5.72
C ASN A 252 10.28 -16.41 5.11
N TRP A 253 9.66 -15.49 5.85
CA TRP A 253 8.56 -14.70 5.32
C TRP A 253 9.15 -13.61 4.42
N GLN A 254 8.54 -13.42 3.25
CA GLN A 254 8.97 -12.41 2.28
C GLN A 254 7.81 -11.44 2.07
N TYR A 255 8.17 -10.17 1.94
CA TYR A 255 7.23 -9.17 1.48
C TYR A 255 7.17 -9.23 -0.04
N GLU A 256 5.97 -9.35 -0.58
CA GLU A 256 5.69 -9.25 -2.01
C GLU A 256 5.23 -7.81 -2.27
N PRO A 257 6.01 -7.00 -3.01
CA PRO A 257 5.62 -5.63 -3.34
C PRO A 257 4.33 -5.59 -4.17
N GLU A 258 3.49 -4.60 -3.89
CA GLU A 258 2.28 -4.35 -4.67
C GLU A 258 2.67 -3.85 -6.09
N GLY A 259 2.21 -4.54 -7.14
CA GLY A 259 2.41 -4.12 -8.54
C GLY A 259 3.55 -4.79 -9.33
N GLU A 260 4.19 -5.85 -8.81
CA GLU A 260 5.16 -6.65 -9.58
C GLU A 260 4.54 -7.75 -10.47
N GLU A 261 3.23 -8.02 -10.34
CA GLU A 261 2.50 -8.78 -11.35
C GLU A 261 2.25 -7.86 -12.54
N GLU A 262 2.78 -8.21 -13.71
CA GLU A 262 2.59 -7.48 -14.96
C GLU A 262 1.13 -6.99 -15.07
N GLU A 263 0.89 -5.69 -14.90
CA GLU A 263 -0.36 -5.08 -15.32
C GLU A 263 -0.49 -5.45 -16.80
N MET A 264 -1.28 -6.48 -17.12
CA MET A 264 -1.55 -6.85 -18.50
C MET A 264 -2.15 -5.62 -19.15
N GLU A 265 -1.37 -4.98 -20.03
CA GLU A 265 -1.86 -3.86 -20.81
C GLU A 265 -3.15 -4.32 -21.49
N PRO A 266 -4.29 -3.63 -21.28
CA PRO A 266 -5.49 -3.97 -22.02
C PRO A 266 -5.14 -3.76 -23.49
N GLN A 267 -5.17 -4.84 -24.28
CA GLN A 267 -5.05 -4.78 -25.74
C GLN A 267 -6.08 -3.77 -26.23
N ARG A 268 -5.61 -2.58 -26.63
CA ARG A 268 -6.46 -1.61 -27.31
C ARG A 268 -6.50 -2.05 -28.77
N ASP A 269 -7.64 -2.53 -29.21
CA ASP A 269 -7.95 -2.59 -30.64
C ASP A 269 -7.74 -1.17 -31.20
N GLU A 270 -6.83 -1.05 -32.18
CA GLU A 270 -6.60 0.19 -32.93
C GLU A 270 -7.94 0.67 -33.50
N LEU A 271 -8.31 1.93 -33.20
CA LEU A 271 -9.39 2.64 -33.90
C LEU A 271 -8.85 3.32 -35.15
#